data_AF-A0A6G3XHH2-F1
#
_entry.id   AF-A0A6G3XHH2-F1
#
_cell.length_a   1.000
_cell.length_b   1.000
_cell.length_c   1.000
_cell.angle_alpha   90.00
_cell.angle_beta   90.00
_cell.angle_gamma   90.00
#
_symmetry.space_group_name_H-M   'P 1'
#
loop_
_entity.id
_entity.type
_entity.pdbx_description
1 polymer ?
#
loop_
_entity_poly.entity_id
_entity_poly.type
_entity_poly.pdbx_seq_one_letter_code
_entity_poly.pdbx_strand_id
1 'polypeptide(L)' 'YADHVIAMKKGAIVAEGAPADVITAETVEDVFGLRCQVTTDPVSRTPLVIPVGRHHTPEPEPEESAKSLG' A
#
# COMPACT_ATOMS: atom_id res chain seq x y z
N TYR A 1 2.73 19.97 4.58
CA TYR A 1 3.54 18.74 4.43
C TYR A 1 4.23 18.45 5.74
N ALA A 2 4.34 17.19 6.10
CA ALA A 2 5.13 16.77 7.26
C ALA A 2 6.51 16.37 6.77
N ASP A 3 7.56 16.87 7.41
CA ASP A 3 8.94 16.43 7.17
C ASP A 3 9.34 15.28 8.09
N HIS A 4 8.53 15.05 9.14
CA HIS A 4 8.70 13.97 10.10
C HIS A 4 7.35 13.34 10.46
N VAL A 5 7.27 12.01 10.43
CA VAL A 5 6.09 11.22 10.73
C VAL A 5 6.43 10.22 11.83
N ILE A 6 5.49 9.97 12.74
CA ILE A 6 5.59 8.94 13.76
C ILE A 6 4.40 7.99 13.59
N ALA A 7 4.69 6.72 13.31
CA ALA A 7 3.72 5.64 13.28
C ALA A 7 3.66 4.98 14.66
N MET A 8 2.45 4.83 15.22
CA MET A 8 2.27 4.30 16.58
C MET A 8 1.23 3.19 16.64
N LYS A 9 1.47 2.19 17.47
CA LYS A 9 0.53 1.10 17.76
C LYS A 9 0.54 0.77 19.25
N LYS A 10 -0.64 0.73 19.87
CA LYS A 10 -0.81 0.43 21.31
C LYS A 10 0.07 1.29 22.23
N GLY A 11 0.25 2.57 21.90
CA GLY A 11 1.06 3.51 22.68
C GLY A 11 2.57 3.39 22.49
N ALA A 12 3.05 2.48 21.63
CA ALA A 12 4.46 2.35 21.27
C ALA A 12 4.71 2.93 19.87
N ILE A 13 5.92 3.46 19.65
CA ILE A 13 6.41 3.88 18.33
C ILE A 13 6.79 2.63 17.53
N VAL A 14 6.28 2.52 16.31
CA VAL A 14 6.58 1.46 15.35
C VAL A 14 7.69 1.92 14.40
N ALA A 15 7.58 3.15 13.89
CA ALA A 15 8.57 3.78 13.02
C ALA A 15 8.46 5.31 13.11
N GLU A 16 9.58 6.00 12.93
CA GLU A 16 9.63 7.46 12.86
C GLU A 16 10.72 7.92 11.88
N GLY A 17 10.53 9.08 11.25
CA GLY A 17 11.43 9.56 10.21
C GLY A 17 10.73 10.34 9.10
N ALA A 18 11.34 10.39 7.92
CA ALA A 18 10.73 11.04 6.77
C ALA A 18 9.48 10.28 6.32
N PRO A 19 8.49 10.95 5.70
CA PRO A 19 7.26 10.29 5.26
C PRO A 19 7.50 9.05 4.39
N ALA A 20 8.47 9.12 3.46
CA ALA A 20 8.80 8.01 2.56
C ALA A 20 9.40 6.78 3.26
N ASP A 21 10.01 6.98 4.43
CA ASP A 21 10.60 5.90 5.23
C ASP A 21 9.56 5.27 6.16
N VAL A 22 8.58 6.05 6.61
CA VAL A 22 7.58 5.61 7.60
C VAL A 22 6.31 5.07 6.95
N ILE A 23 5.81 5.72 5.90
CA ILE A 23 4.56 5.36 5.24
C ILE A 23 4.85 4.28 4.19
N THR A 24 4.91 3.03 4.63
CA THR A 24 5.03 1.83 3.78
C THR A 24 3.78 0.96 3.91
N ALA A 25 3.60 0.02 2.97
CA ALA A 25 2.48 -0.92 3.05
C ALA A 25 2.50 -1.75 4.36
N GLU A 26 3.69 -2.18 4.78
CA GLU A 26 3.88 -2.93 6.02
C GLU A 26 3.53 -2.10 7.26
N THR A 27 4.00 -0.85 7.35
CA THR A 27 3.67 0.03 8.49
C THR A 27 2.17 0.33 8.55
N VAL A 28 1.53 0.56 7.40
CA VAL A 28 0.09 0.84 7.33
C VAL A 28 -0.72 -0.39 7.75
N GLU A 29 -0.33 -1.58 7.28
CA GLU A 29 -0.99 -2.82 7.68
C GLU A 29 -0.78 -3.13 9.17
N ASP A 30 0.43 -2.93 9.71
CA ASP A 30 0.68 -3.17 11.13
C ASP A 30 -0.12 -2.19 12.02
N VAL A 31 -0.07 -0.90 11.73
CA VAL A 31 -0.71 0.12 12.58
C VAL A 31 -2.23 0.12 12.46
N PHE A 32 -2.77 -0.05 11.25
CA PHE A 32 -4.21 0.12 10.98
C PHE A 32 -4.93 -1.18 10.64
N GLY A 33 -4.23 -2.31 10.45
CA GLY A 33 -4.84 -3.54 9.94
C GLY A 33 -5.34 -3.40 8.50
N LEU A 34 -4.78 -2.46 7.74
CA LEU A 34 -5.24 -2.10 6.40
C LEU A 34 -4.22 -2.55 5.35
N ARG A 35 -4.61 -3.49 4.49
CA ARG A 35 -3.85 -3.81 3.29
C ARG A 35 -3.96 -2.69 2.27
N CYS A 36 -2.82 -2.25 1.76
CA CYS A 36 -2.74 -1.19 0.77
C CYS A 36 -1.54 -1.39 -0.17
N GLN A 37 -1.52 -0.62 -1.25
CA GLN A 37 -0.31 -0.32 -1.99
C GLN A 37 0.14 1.09 -1.62
N VAL A 38 1.45 1.30 -1.57
CA VAL A 38 2.03 2.63 -1.40
C VAL A 38 2.89 2.96 -2.62
N THR A 39 2.66 4.13 -3.19
CA THR A 39 3.41 4.66 -4.33
C THR A 39 3.74 6.13 -4.10
N THR A 40 4.49 6.73 -5.01
CA THR A 40 4.75 8.17 -4.99
C THR A 40 3.59 8.93 -5.62
N ASP A 41 3.05 9.94 -4.93
CA ASP A 41 2.12 10.88 -5.52
C ASP A 41 2.81 11.67 -6.64
N PRO A 42 2.32 11.62 -7.90
CA PRO A 42 2.95 12.33 -9.02
C PRO A 42 2.94 13.86 -8.87
N VAL A 43 2.08 14.42 -8.02
CA VAL A 43 2.00 15.87 -7.80
C VAL A 43 2.95 16.30 -6.68
N SER A 44 2.80 15.70 -5.50
CA SER A 44 3.53 16.15 -4.31
C SER A 44 4.85 15.45 -4.04
N ARG A 45 5.08 14.32 -4.72
CA ARG A 45 6.19 13.39 -4.47
C ARG A 45 6.25 12.79 -3.06
N THR A 46 5.17 12.91 -2.28
CA THR A 46 5.02 12.21 -1.01
C THR A 46 4.31 10.87 -1.16
N PRO A 47 4.34 9.98 -0.15
CA PRO A 47 3.66 8.70 -0.22
C PRO A 47 2.15 8.84 -0.43
N LEU A 48 1.64 8.15 -1.45
CA LEU A 48 0.22 7.95 -1.74
C LEU A 48 -0.17 6.53 -1.32
N VAL A 49 -1.16 6.41 -0.44
CA VAL A 49 -1.68 5.12 0.05
C VAL A 49 -2.97 4.76 -0.68
N ILE A 50 -2.99 3.61 -1.36
CA ILE A 50 -4.12 3.11 -2.14
C ILE A 50 -4.67 1.85 -1.43
N PRO A 51 -5.85 1.91 -0.78
CA PRO A 51 -6.42 0.75 -0.09
C PRO A 51 -6.79 -0.37 -1.06
N VAL A 52 -6.46 -1.61 -0.70
CA VAL A 52 -6.86 -2.80 -1.48
C VAL A 52 -8.15 -3.35 -0.88
N GLY A 53 -9.29 -2.99 -1.49
CA GLY A 53 -10.60 -3.51 -1.10
C GLY A 53 -10.86 -4.94 -1.59
N ARG A 54 -11.78 -5.66 -0.92
CA ARG A 54 -12.17 -7.04 -1.27
C ARG A 54 -12.76 -7.21 -2.68
N HIS A 55 -13.25 -6.13 -3.28
CA HIS A 55 -13.87 -6.11 -4.61
C HIS A 55 -12.92 -5.71 -5.75
N HIS A 56 -11.65 -5.40 -5.46
CA HIS A 56 -10.68 -4.90 -6.44
C HIS A 56 -9.63 -5.94 -6.85
N THR A 57 -9.91 -7.24 -6.63
CA THR A 57 -9.13 -8.29 -7.29
C THR A 57 -9.83 -8.53 -8.63
N PRO A 58 -9.33 -8.03 -9.76
CA PRO A 58 -9.75 -8.62 -11.03
C PRO A 58 -9.42 -10.11 -10.91
N GLU A 59 -10.42 -10.95 -11.13
CA GLU A 59 -10.21 -12.39 -11.29
C GLU A 59 -9.07 -12.55 -12.31
N PRO A 60 -8.09 -13.44 -12.10
CA PRO A 60 -7.02 -13.62 -13.07
C PRO A 60 -7.69 -13.90 -14.42
N GLU A 61 -7.52 -12.95 -15.36
CA GLU A 61 -7.90 -13.13 -16.76
C GLU A 61 -7.31 -14.49 -17.18
N PRO A 62 -8.11 -15.44 -17.67
CA PRO A 62 -7.58 -16.74 -18.05
C PRO A 62 -6.46 -16.53 -19.06
N GLU A 63 -5.22 -16.86 -18.65
CA GLU A 63 -4.08 -16.96 -19.57
C GLU A 63 -4.49 -17.87 -20.71
N GLU A 64 -4.44 -17.31 -21.92
CA GLU A 64 -4.47 -17.99 -23.20
C GLU A 64 -5.26 -19.31 -23.23
N SER A 65 -6.42 -19.25 -23.88
CA SER A 65 -6.96 -20.39 -24.62
C SER A 65 -6.01 -20.75 -25.78
N ALA A 66 -4.77 -21.15 -25.44
CA ALA A 66 -3.85 -21.82 -26.32
C ALA A 66 -4.30 -23.28 -26.37
N LYS A 67 -4.77 -23.65 -27.57
CA LYS A 67 -4.99 -25.02 -28.07
C LYS A 67 -6.34 -25.64 -27.70
N SER A 68 -7.33 -25.49 -28.58
CA SER A 68 -7.98 -26.64 -29.22
C SER A 68 -9.07 -26.15 -30.21
N LEU A 69 -9.16 -26.83 -31.35
CA LEU A 69 -10.23 -26.81 -32.38
C LEU A 69 -10.16 -25.62 -33.37
N GLY A 70 -9.86 -25.81 -34.65
CA GLY A 70 -9.63 -27.00 -35.48
C GLY A 70 -9.34 -26.57 -36.91
#